data_AF-G3N561-F1
#
_entry.id   AF-G3N561-F1
#
_cell.length_a   1.000
_cell.length_b   1.000
_cell.length_c   1.000
_cell.angle_alpha   90.00
_cell.angle_beta   90.00
_cell.angle_gamma   90.00
#
_symmetry.space_group_name_H-M   'P 1'
#
loop_
_entity.id
_entity.type
_entity.pdbx_description
1 polymer ?
#
loop_
_entity_poly.entity_id
_entity_poly.type
_entity_poly.pdbx_seq_one_letter_code
_entity_poly.pdbx_strand_id
1 'polypeptide(L)'
;MAPSFISVSLLFIGLHAADGFLEFMTDECVFNSTELKDIEYIRSYYYNKLELTRFSSSVGKYVGFTEYGVRNAANWNKDASELIAMRAQKEVYCLNSIQIKYNNVLTKSAEPYVRLHSETPPGGGPLSMLVCSVYDFYPKKIIVRWTRDGRPETTGVTSTDELADGDWYYQTHSHLEYTPRSGEKISCVVEHISLSKPLVTDWNPSMPESERNKVAIGASGLILGLTLSLAGFIYYKRKARGQNTPMSSDGSDRSRIRGDLQQVHQSLDLVHLLPLTPVWCFRPVQSGFNGPVSAFNAHLFFSLNQDGSWFPVTEPGPGLGSGPAARQMEGKAGLDQMWMGAGSVQVLLLEQLLELVQIYLC
;
A
#
# COMPACT_ATOMS: atom_id res chain seq x y z
N MET A 1 -10.56 26.96 -47.11
CA MET A 1 -11.25 26.59 -45.87
C MET A 1 -12.36 25.62 -46.21
N ALA A 2 -12.16 24.35 -45.94
CA ALA A 2 -13.24 23.37 -45.76
C ALA A 2 -12.60 22.19 -45.02
N PRO A 3 -12.94 21.92 -43.75
CA PRO A 3 -12.54 20.67 -43.13
C PRO A 3 -13.18 19.53 -43.94
N SER A 4 -12.41 18.49 -44.21
CA SER A 4 -12.86 17.35 -45.00
C SER A 4 -14.07 16.70 -44.33
N PHE A 5 -15.17 16.56 -45.07
CA PHE A 5 -16.40 15.88 -44.62
C PHE A 5 -16.12 14.49 -44.01
N ILE A 6 -15.05 13.83 -44.45
CA ILE A 6 -14.59 12.53 -43.96
C ILE A 6 -14.17 12.57 -42.48
N SER A 7 -13.60 13.69 -42.01
CA SER A 7 -13.20 13.87 -40.60
C SER A 7 -14.39 14.10 -39.67
N VAL A 8 -15.52 14.60 -40.19
CA VAL A 8 -16.75 14.79 -39.41
C VAL A 8 -17.56 13.49 -39.34
N SER A 9 -17.54 12.66 -40.39
CA SER A 9 -18.26 11.38 -40.39
C SER A 9 -17.66 10.31 -39.46
N LEU A 10 -16.34 10.33 -39.21
CA LEU A 10 -15.69 9.40 -38.27
C LEU A 10 -15.95 9.75 -36.80
N LEU A 11 -16.37 10.98 -36.50
CA LEU A 11 -16.76 11.41 -35.16
C LEU A 11 -18.14 10.87 -34.74
N PHE A 12 -18.99 10.47 -35.69
CA PHE A 12 -20.33 9.92 -35.42
C PHE A 12 -20.37 8.39 -35.31
N ILE A 13 -19.29 7.67 -35.64
CA ILE A 13 -19.27 6.19 -35.62
C ILE A 13 -18.90 5.63 -34.22
N GLY A 14 -18.46 6.48 -33.27
CA GLY A 14 -17.89 6.04 -31.99
C GLY A 14 -18.81 6.00 -30.76
N LEU A 15 -20.11 6.29 -30.88
CA LEU A 15 -21.05 6.32 -29.75
C LEU A 15 -22.33 5.54 -30.05
N HIS A 16 -22.19 4.29 -30.52
CA HIS A 16 -23.21 3.30 -30.16
C HIS A 16 -22.88 2.87 -28.75
N ALA A 17 -23.51 3.49 -27.75
CA ALA A 17 -23.62 2.88 -26.45
C ALA A 17 -24.29 1.52 -26.70
N ALA A 18 -23.53 0.43 -26.54
CA ALA A 18 -24.13 -0.88 -26.47
C ALA A 18 -24.96 -0.90 -25.18
N ASP A 19 -26.25 -0.60 -25.29
CA ASP A 19 -27.18 -0.76 -24.18
C ASP A 19 -27.21 -2.24 -23.80
N GLY A 20 -26.60 -2.55 -22.66
CA GLY A 20 -26.57 -3.88 -22.07
C GLY A 20 -27.76 -4.08 -21.14
N PHE A 21 -28.32 -5.29 -21.13
CA PHE A 21 -29.30 -5.71 -20.15
C PHE A 21 -28.61 -6.59 -19.11
N LEU A 22 -28.83 -6.29 -17.83
CA LEU A 22 -28.26 -7.02 -16.71
C LEU A 22 -29.40 -7.59 -15.85
N GLU A 23 -29.49 -8.91 -15.74
CA GLU A 23 -30.37 -9.58 -14.79
C GLU A 23 -29.52 -10.29 -13.75
N PHE A 24 -29.83 -10.08 -12.47
CA PHE A 24 -29.11 -10.73 -11.38
C PHE A 24 -29.99 -10.88 -10.14
N MET A 25 -29.54 -11.73 -9.22
CA MET A 25 -30.17 -11.94 -7.93
C MET A 25 -29.15 -11.71 -6.82
N THR A 26 -29.61 -11.22 -5.68
CA THR A 26 -28.81 -11.14 -4.45
C THR A 26 -29.41 -12.06 -3.40
N ASP A 27 -28.53 -12.72 -2.65
CA ASP A 27 -28.83 -13.47 -1.44
C ASP A 27 -28.15 -12.78 -0.26
N GLU A 28 -28.95 -12.23 0.64
CA GLU A 28 -28.48 -11.42 1.76
C GLU A 28 -28.90 -12.05 3.07
N CYS A 29 -27.96 -12.07 4.03
CA CYS A 29 -28.18 -12.50 5.40
C CYS A 29 -27.91 -11.32 6.31
N VAL A 30 -28.97 -10.73 6.87
CA VAL A 30 -28.90 -9.54 7.72
C VAL A 30 -28.95 -9.96 9.18
N PHE A 31 -27.92 -9.64 9.94
CA PHE A 31 -27.78 -9.97 11.36
C PHE A 31 -26.88 -8.96 12.07
N ASN A 32 -27.02 -8.84 13.39
CA ASN A 32 -26.28 -7.90 14.23
C ASN A 32 -25.60 -8.56 15.45
N SER A 33 -25.79 -9.86 15.65
CA SER A 33 -25.39 -10.58 16.87
C SER A 33 -24.98 -12.01 16.58
N THR A 34 -24.13 -12.57 17.43
CA THR A 34 -23.66 -13.97 17.39
C THR A 34 -24.76 -14.98 17.75
N GLU A 35 -25.84 -14.56 18.40
CA GLU A 35 -26.95 -15.46 18.76
C GLU A 35 -27.90 -15.76 17.59
N LEU A 36 -27.84 -14.95 16.51
CA LEU A 36 -28.55 -15.15 15.23
C LEU A 36 -30.07 -15.33 15.30
N LYS A 37 -30.72 -15.03 16.43
CA LYS A 37 -32.17 -15.20 16.63
C LYS A 37 -33.00 -14.44 15.59
N ASP A 38 -32.60 -13.21 15.32
CA ASP A 38 -33.30 -12.29 14.41
C ASP A 38 -32.65 -12.21 13.03
N ILE A 39 -31.87 -13.22 12.64
CA ILE A 39 -31.29 -13.22 11.28
C ILE A 39 -32.39 -13.22 10.23
N GLU A 40 -32.25 -12.35 9.25
CA GLU A 40 -33.15 -12.24 8.13
C GLU A 40 -32.45 -12.69 6.86
N TYR A 41 -33.07 -13.61 6.14
CA TYR A 41 -32.68 -13.97 4.79
C TYR A 41 -33.52 -13.19 3.79
N ILE A 42 -32.87 -12.60 2.80
CA ILE A 42 -33.48 -11.82 1.73
C ILE A 42 -32.94 -12.32 0.39
N ARG A 43 -33.84 -12.68 -0.52
CA ARG A 43 -33.52 -12.89 -1.93
C ARG A 43 -34.20 -11.84 -2.79
N SER A 44 -33.43 -11.07 -3.53
CA SER A 44 -33.93 -9.98 -4.37
C SER A 44 -33.55 -10.21 -5.83
N TYR A 45 -34.50 -10.00 -6.74
CA TYR A 45 -34.32 -10.13 -8.18
C TYR A 45 -34.31 -8.75 -8.83
N TYR A 46 -33.26 -8.49 -9.60
CA TYR A 46 -33.03 -7.19 -10.22
C TYR A 46 -32.94 -7.32 -11.74
N TYR A 47 -33.48 -6.29 -12.39
CA TYR A 47 -33.23 -6.01 -13.80
C TYR A 47 -32.63 -4.61 -13.94
N ASN A 48 -31.42 -4.56 -14.46
CA ASN A 48 -30.53 -3.41 -14.46
C ASN A 48 -30.30 -2.85 -13.05
N LYS A 49 -31.03 -1.81 -12.65
CA LYS A 49 -30.98 -1.24 -11.29
C LYS A 49 -32.34 -1.29 -10.60
N LEU A 50 -33.33 -1.90 -11.23
CA LEU A 50 -34.70 -1.95 -10.77
C LEU A 50 -34.95 -3.28 -10.08
N GLU A 51 -35.29 -3.21 -8.81
CA GLU A 51 -35.73 -4.39 -8.07
C GLU A 51 -37.13 -4.79 -8.55
N LEU A 52 -37.28 -6.04 -8.99
CA LEU A 52 -38.55 -6.55 -9.49
C LEU A 52 -39.33 -7.24 -8.37
N THR A 53 -38.71 -8.22 -7.73
CA THR A 53 -39.32 -9.05 -6.70
C THR A 53 -38.32 -9.36 -5.58
N ARG A 54 -38.85 -9.52 -4.36
CA ARG A 54 -38.07 -9.93 -3.19
C ARG A 54 -38.81 -10.97 -2.39
N PHE A 55 -38.11 -12.00 -1.96
CA PHE A 55 -38.50 -12.79 -0.80
C PHE A 55 -37.74 -12.31 0.42
N SER A 56 -38.42 -12.19 1.55
CA SER A 56 -37.77 -12.04 2.86
C SER A 56 -38.32 -13.10 3.81
N SER A 57 -37.45 -13.67 4.65
CA SER A 57 -37.86 -14.59 5.71
C SER A 57 -38.75 -13.93 6.77
N SER A 58 -38.66 -12.61 6.98
CA SER A 58 -39.51 -11.89 7.93
C SER A 58 -40.95 -11.75 7.42
N VAL A 59 -41.12 -11.64 6.09
CA VAL A 59 -42.42 -11.59 5.43
C VAL A 59 -42.94 -12.99 5.08
N GLY A 60 -42.03 -13.92 4.81
CA GLY A 60 -42.31 -15.33 4.51
C GLY A 60 -42.91 -15.61 3.13
N LYS A 61 -42.88 -14.64 2.22
CA LYS A 61 -43.39 -14.74 0.84
C LYS A 61 -42.76 -13.70 -0.07
N TYR A 62 -42.98 -13.83 -1.38
CA TYR A 62 -42.52 -12.86 -2.38
C TYR A 62 -43.38 -11.58 -2.38
N VAL A 63 -42.73 -10.44 -2.55
CA VAL A 63 -43.31 -9.12 -2.76
C VAL A 63 -42.75 -8.55 -4.06
N GLY A 64 -43.60 -7.98 -4.90
CA GLY A 64 -43.20 -7.31 -6.14
C GLY A 64 -43.16 -5.79 -5.98
N PHE A 65 -42.16 -5.13 -6.56
CA PHE A 65 -41.97 -3.68 -6.52
C PHE A 65 -42.27 -2.98 -7.85
N THR A 66 -42.50 -3.77 -8.90
CA THR A 66 -42.91 -3.29 -10.22
C THR A 66 -44.17 -4.03 -10.66
N GLU A 67 -44.89 -3.53 -11.67
CA GLU A 67 -46.06 -4.23 -12.21
C GLU A 67 -45.71 -5.66 -12.67
N TYR A 68 -44.58 -5.82 -13.35
CA TYR A 68 -44.05 -7.12 -13.73
C TYR A 68 -43.72 -7.97 -12.50
N GLY A 69 -43.03 -7.40 -11.52
CA GLY A 69 -42.69 -8.09 -10.28
C GLY A 69 -43.89 -8.52 -9.45
N VAL A 70 -44.96 -7.72 -9.37
CA VAL A 70 -46.19 -8.06 -8.66
C VAL A 70 -46.85 -9.28 -9.28
N ARG A 71 -46.87 -9.38 -10.62
CA ARG A 71 -47.38 -10.57 -11.33
C ARG A 71 -46.53 -11.81 -11.03
N ASN A 72 -45.21 -11.68 -11.06
CA ASN A 72 -44.31 -12.80 -10.75
C ASN A 72 -44.44 -13.25 -9.29
N ALA A 73 -44.42 -12.32 -8.34
CA ALA A 73 -44.62 -12.61 -6.92
C ALA A 73 -45.96 -13.31 -6.67
N ALA A 74 -47.05 -12.86 -7.31
CA ALA A 74 -48.35 -13.50 -7.19
C ALA A 74 -48.37 -14.94 -7.74
N ASN A 75 -47.58 -15.23 -8.78
CA ASN A 75 -47.46 -16.59 -9.32
C ASN A 75 -46.59 -17.48 -8.42
N TRP A 76 -45.42 -17.02 -8.00
CA TRP A 76 -44.54 -17.79 -7.11
C TRP A 76 -45.16 -18.04 -5.74
N ASN A 77 -45.94 -17.09 -5.22
CA ASN A 77 -46.66 -17.27 -3.96
C ASN A 77 -47.79 -18.32 -4.01
N LYS A 78 -48.23 -18.74 -5.20
CA LYS A 78 -49.20 -19.84 -5.35
C LYS A 78 -48.52 -21.20 -5.27
N ASP A 79 -47.22 -21.27 -5.50
CA ASP A 79 -46.44 -22.50 -5.41
C ASP A 79 -45.97 -22.72 -3.97
N ALA A 80 -46.62 -23.66 -3.28
CA ALA A 80 -46.27 -24.00 -1.91
C ALA A 80 -44.88 -24.61 -1.80
N SER A 81 -44.42 -25.36 -2.81
CA SER A 81 -43.10 -26.00 -2.80
C SER A 81 -41.99 -24.95 -2.86
N GLU A 82 -42.17 -23.94 -3.71
CA GLU A 82 -41.27 -22.79 -3.84
C GLU A 82 -41.19 -21.99 -2.53
N LEU A 83 -42.33 -21.68 -1.91
CA LEU A 83 -42.34 -20.95 -0.63
C LEU A 83 -41.69 -21.74 0.51
N ILE A 84 -41.89 -23.06 0.57
CA ILE A 84 -41.23 -23.90 1.58
C ILE A 84 -39.71 -23.91 1.36
N ALA A 85 -39.26 -24.11 0.13
CA ALA A 85 -37.85 -24.10 -0.22
C ALA A 85 -37.19 -22.75 0.12
N MET A 86 -37.86 -21.64 -0.20
CA MET A 86 -37.34 -20.30 0.04
C MET A 86 -37.31 -19.93 1.53
N ARG A 87 -38.31 -20.36 2.32
CA ARG A 87 -38.29 -20.21 3.79
C ARG A 87 -37.13 -20.95 4.44
N ALA A 88 -36.78 -22.13 3.92
CA ALA A 88 -35.69 -22.94 4.46
C ALA A 88 -34.30 -22.32 4.21
N GLN A 89 -34.14 -21.40 3.25
CA GLN A 89 -32.85 -20.78 2.94
C GLN A 89 -32.25 -19.98 4.12
N LYS A 90 -33.09 -19.43 5.01
CA LYS A 90 -32.61 -18.82 6.25
C LYS A 90 -31.72 -19.79 7.06
N GLU A 91 -32.10 -21.06 7.13
CA GLU A 91 -31.35 -22.07 7.88
C GLU A 91 -30.23 -22.66 7.03
N VAL A 92 -30.55 -23.08 5.81
CA VAL A 92 -29.63 -23.83 4.94
C VAL A 92 -28.49 -22.95 4.41
N TYR A 93 -28.79 -21.70 4.06
CA TYR A 93 -27.80 -20.77 3.51
C TYR A 93 -27.19 -19.90 4.62
N CYS A 94 -28.01 -19.09 5.30
CA CYS A 94 -27.47 -18.09 6.22
C CYS A 94 -26.82 -18.71 7.46
N LEU A 95 -27.58 -19.51 8.25
CA LEU A 95 -27.06 -20.06 9.50
C LEU A 95 -25.85 -20.98 9.26
N ASN A 96 -25.90 -21.81 8.20
CA ASN A 96 -24.79 -22.69 7.85
C ASN A 96 -23.52 -21.92 7.44
N SER A 97 -23.66 -20.80 6.72
CA SER A 97 -22.53 -20.01 6.22
C SER A 97 -21.93 -19.09 7.28
N ILE A 98 -22.72 -18.63 8.24
CA ILE A 98 -22.29 -17.58 9.18
C ILE A 98 -21.18 -18.03 10.12
N GLN A 99 -21.17 -19.30 10.54
CA GLN A 99 -20.11 -19.80 11.41
C GLN A 99 -18.74 -19.67 10.73
N ILE A 100 -18.69 -19.94 9.42
CA ILE A 100 -17.48 -19.77 8.60
C ILE A 100 -17.09 -18.29 8.56
N LYS A 101 -18.06 -17.37 8.43
CA LYS A 101 -17.80 -15.93 8.45
C LYS A 101 -17.29 -15.44 9.81
N TYR A 102 -17.81 -15.93 10.94
CA TYR A 102 -17.27 -15.58 12.25
C TYR A 102 -15.84 -16.07 12.44
N ASN A 103 -15.56 -17.32 12.06
CA ASN A 103 -14.25 -17.93 12.26
C ASN A 103 -13.15 -17.25 11.42
N ASN A 104 -13.50 -16.73 10.24
CA ASN A 104 -12.52 -16.28 9.25
C ASN A 104 -12.55 -14.78 8.93
N VAL A 105 -13.65 -14.07 9.21
CA VAL A 105 -13.84 -12.66 8.79
C VAL A 105 -14.21 -11.78 9.98
N LEU A 106 -15.36 -12.02 10.62
CA LEU A 106 -15.97 -11.05 11.55
C LEU A 106 -15.20 -10.88 12.87
N THR A 107 -14.43 -11.90 13.28
CA THR A 107 -13.59 -11.86 14.49
C THR A 107 -12.15 -11.47 14.20
N LYS A 108 -11.80 -11.30 12.91
CA LYS A 108 -10.45 -10.89 12.53
C LYS A 108 -10.31 -9.40 12.66
N SER A 109 -9.10 -8.99 12.94
CA SER A 109 -8.72 -7.59 12.98
C SER A 109 -7.27 -7.42 12.53
N ALA A 110 -6.97 -6.30 11.91
CA ALA A 110 -5.62 -5.93 11.49
C ALA A 110 -5.25 -4.56 12.05
N GLU A 111 -4.03 -4.44 12.56
CA GLU A 111 -3.52 -3.19 13.13
C GLU A 111 -3.21 -2.16 12.04
N PRO A 112 -3.66 -0.91 12.21
CA PRO A 112 -3.29 0.16 11.30
C PRO A 112 -1.80 0.47 11.42
N TYR A 113 -1.21 0.97 10.34
CA TYR A 113 -0.02 1.79 10.42
C TYR A 113 -0.33 3.23 10.02
N VAL A 114 0.48 4.15 10.53
CA VAL A 114 0.29 5.59 10.37
C VAL A 114 1.46 6.19 9.62
N ARG A 115 1.16 6.98 8.60
CA ARG A 115 2.11 7.86 7.93
C ARG A 115 1.72 9.30 8.21
N LEU A 116 2.60 10.02 8.88
CA LEU A 116 2.42 11.42 9.24
C LEU A 116 3.37 12.29 8.40
N HIS A 117 2.82 13.22 7.63
CA HIS A 117 3.59 14.10 6.75
C HIS A 117 2.95 15.49 6.65
N SER A 118 3.73 16.46 6.17
CA SER A 118 3.25 17.81 5.90
C SER A 118 2.90 17.99 4.42
N GLU A 119 1.87 18.78 4.13
CA GLU A 119 1.49 19.17 2.77
C GLU A 119 1.24 20.68 2.70
N THR A 120 1.34 21.23 1.48
CA THR A 120 0.93 22.61 1.21
C THR A 120 -0.60 22.67 1.14
N PRO A 121 -1.26 23.60 1.86
CA PRO A 121 -2.70 23.73 1.80
C PRO A 121 -3.18 24.02 0.37
N PRO A 122 -4.37 23.53 -0.04
CA PRO A 122 -4.91 23.77 -1.38
C PRO A 122 -5.03 25.26 -1.75
N GLY A 123 -5.19 26.14 -0.75
CA GLY A 123 -5.30 27.58 -0.92
C GLY A 123 -4.00 28.38 -0.89
N GLY A 124 -2.83 27.74 -0.73
CA GLY A 124 -1.52 28.43 -0.75
C GLY A 124 -1.29 29.47 0.35
N GLY A 125 -2.00 29.37 1.48
CA GLY A 125 -1.91 30.31 2.60
C GLY A 125 -0.71 30.09 3.54
N PRO A 126 -0.54 30.94 4.58
CA PRO A 126 0.53 30.81 5.57
C PRO A 126 0.33 29.65 6.55
N LEU A 127 -0.83 29.01 6.52
CA LEU A 127 -1.13 27.83 7.33
C LEU A 127 -0.31 26.65 6.81
N SER A 128 0.15 25.81 7.72
CA SER A 128 0.74 24.52 7.38
C SER A 128 -0.32 23.44 7.53
N MET A 129 -0.25 22.40 6.71
CA MET A 129 -1.17 21.26 6.80
C MET A 129 -0.38 20.01 7.17
N LEU A 130 -0.83 19.30 8.21
CA LEU A 130 -0.37 17.94 8.49
C LEU A 130 -1.42 16.95 8.03
N VAL A 131 -0.96 15.82 7.51
CA VAL A 131 -1.78 14.72 7.06
C VAL A 131 -1.37 13.47 7.84
N CYS A 132 -2.33 12.90 8.56
CA CYS A 132 -2.23 11.61 9.19
C CYS A 132 -2.98 10.61 8.32
N SER A 133 -2.23 9.86 7.50
CA SER A 133 -2.76 8.78 6.69
C SER A 133 -2.68 7.48 7.47
N VAL A 134 -3.80 6.79 7.60
CA VAL A 134 -3.95 5.54 8.34
C VAL A 134 -4.35 4.45 7.36
N TYR A 135 -3.60 3.37 7.30
CA TYR A 135 -3.70 2.35 6.25
C TYR A 135 -3.79 0.93 6.82
N ASP A 136 -4.19 -0.01 5.96
CA ASP A 136 -4.16 -1.46 6.12
C ASP A 136 -4.83 -1.99 7.39
N PHE A 137 -5.92 -1.33 7.82
CA PHE A 137 -6.66 -1.75 9.01
C PHE A 137 -7.97 -2.46 8.69
N TYR A 138 -8.40 -3.30 9.62
CA TYR A 138 -9.67 -4.00 9.56
C TYR A 138 -10.18 -4.30 10.97
N PRO A 139 -11.47 -4.10 11.30
CA PRO A 139 -12.58 -3.69 10.45
C PRO A 139 -12.64 -2.17 10.18
N LYS A 140 -13.59 -1.74 9.33
CA LYS A 140 -13.77 -0.34 8.89
C LYS A 140 -13.80 0.70 10.02
N LYS A 141 -14.37 0.37 11.18
CA LYS A 141 -14.63 1.34 12.24
C LYS A 141 -13.33 1.73 12.95
N ILE A 142 -12.91 2.98 12.79
CA ILE A 142 -11.69 3.56 13.36
C ILE A 142 -11.97 4.96 13.91
N ILE A 143 -11.15 5.43 14.85
CA ILE A 143 -11.22 6.81 15.36
C ILE A 143 -9.82 7.42 15.21
N VAL A 144 -9.74 8.53 14.47
CA VAL A 144 -8.51 9.31 14.28
C VAL A 144 -8.69 10.68 14.91
N ARG A 145 -7.78 11.06 15.80
CA ARG A 145 -7.81 12.31 16.56
C ARG A 145 -6.46 13.01 16.49
N TRP A 146 -6.47 14.31 16.67
CA TRP A 146 -5.26 15.10 16.84
C TRP A 146 -5.10 15.52 18.30
N THR A 147 -3.86 15.61 18.75
CA THR A 147 -3.51 16.24 20.01
C THR A 147 -2.42 17.27 19.81
N ARG A 148 -2.51 18.36 20.58
CA ARG A 148 -1.53 19.44 20.63
C ARG A 148 -1.17 19.69 22.09
N ASP A 149 0.10 19.54 22.42
CA ASP A 149 0.65 19.62 23.78
C ASP A 149 -0.11 18.72 24.77
N GLY A 150 -0.51 17.54 24.31
CA GLY A 150 -1.25 16.54 25.09
C GLY A 150 -2.75 16.84 25.26
N ARG A 151 -3.30 17.89 24.63
CA ARG A 151 -4.73 18.20 24.65
C ARG A 151 -5.38 17.88 23.30
N PRO A 152 -6.65 17.43 23.27
CA PRO A 152 -7.36 17.19 22.01
C PRO A 152 -7.44 18.47 21.16
N GLU A 153 -7.11 18.36 19.88
CA GLU A 153 -7.25 19.43 18.88
C GLU A 153 -8.36 19.05 17.90
N THR A 154 -9.28 20.00 17.68
CA THR A 154 -10.43 19.82 16.77
C THR A 154 -10.56 20.97 15.79
N THR A 155 -9.86 22.08 16.02
CA THR A 155 -9.90 23.26 15.16
C THR A 155 -9.09 22.99 13.91
N GLY A 156 -9.68 23.19 12.73
CA GLY A 156 -9.00 22.97 11.45
C GLY A 156 -8.74 21.49 11.14
N VAL A 157 -9.45 20.56 11.80
CA VAL A 157 -9.36 19.12 11.53
C VAL A 157 -10.42 18.72 10.49
N THR A 158 -9.98 18.05 9.43
CA THR A 158 -10.87 17.46 8.41
C THR A 158 -10.43 16.05 8.07
N SER A 159 -11.36 15.10 8.04
CA SER A 159 -11.05 13.70 7.73
C SER A 159 -11.84 13.20 6.52
N THR A 160 -11.25 12.30 5.75
CA THR A 160 -11.95 11.55 4.69
C THR A 160 -12.82 10.46 5.30
N ASP A 161 -13.82 10.02 4.55
CA ASP A 161 -14.53 8.77 4.86
C ASP A 161 -13.56 7.58 4.86
N GLU A 162 -13.89 6.48 5.54
CA GLU A 162 -13.06 5.28 5.47
C GLU A 162 -13.28 4.56 4.13
N LEU A 163 -12.21 4.47 3.37
CA LEU A 163 -12.17 3.94 2.01
C LEU A 163 -11.76 2.48 2.06
N ALA A 164 -12.44 1.62 1.29
CA ALA A 164 -12.07 0.22 1.15
C ALA A 164 -11.02 0.07 0.03
N ASP A 165 -9.95 -0.65 0.31
CA ASP A 165 -8.82 -0.80 -0.63
C ASP A 165 -9.06 -1.90 -1.68
N GLY A 166 -10.11 -2.70 -1.48
CA GLY A 166 -10.49 -3.80 -2.38
C GLY A 166 -9.79 -5.13 -2.06
N ASP A 167 -9.00 -5.18 -0.99
CA ASP A 167 -8.21 -6.34 -0.55
C ASP A 167 -8.48 -6.74 0.91
N TRP A 168 -9.68 -6.39 1.41
CA TRP A 168 -10.18 -6.53 2.79
C TRP A 168 -9.72 -5.46 3.78
N TYR A 169 -8.80 -4.58 3.42
CA TYR A 169 -8.39 -3.49 4.30
C TYR A 169 -9.08 -2.17 3.97
N TYR A 170 -8.90 -1.23 4.90
CA TYR A 170 -9.41 0.12 4.81
C TYR A 170 -8.29 1.13 5.05
N GLN A 171 -8.52 2.33 4.54
CA GLN A 171 -7.68 3.51 4.76
C GLN A 171 -8.52 4.75 5.09
N THR A 172 -7.93 5.71 5.79
CA THR A 172 -8.53 7.01 6.10
C THR A 172 -7.44 8.07 6.29
N HIS A 173 -7.75 9.32 5.94
CA HIS A 173 -6.82 10.44 6.02
C HIS A 173 -7.42 11.56 6.85
N SER A 174 -6.73 11.94 7.92
CA SER A 174 -7.08 13.13 8.72
C SER A 174 -6.09 14.24 8.45
N HIS A 175 -6.58 15.45 8.25
CA HIS A 175 -5.82 16.65 7.96
C HIS A 175 -5.98 17.63 9.10
N LEU A 176 -4.90 18.31 9.46
CA LEU A 176 -4.89 19.36 10.47
C LEU A 176 -4.27 20.62 9.86
N GLU A 177 -5.08 21.66 9.70
CA GLU A 177 -4.60 23.01 9.44
C GLU A 177 -4.09 23.63 10.73
N TYR A 178 -2.82 24.05 10.74
CA TYR A 178 -2.21 24.63 11.93
C TYR A 178 -1.22 25.76 11.60
N THR A 179 -0.92 26.55 12.62
CA THR A 179 0.17 27.53 12.59
C THR A 179 1.32 26.99 13.44
N PRO A 180 2.50 26.71 12.84
CA PRO A 180 3.65 26.18 13.57
C PRO A 180 4.09 27.09 14.73
N ARG A 181 4.33 26.50 15.89
CA ARG A 181 4.86 27.16 17.09
C ARG A 181 6.13 26.46 17.54
N SER A 182 7.12 27.25 17.97
CA SER A 182 8.39 26.68 18.45
C SER A 182 8.15 25.84 19.70
N GLY A 183 8.60 24.59 19.68
CA GLY A 183 8.55 23.66 20.81
C GLY A 183 7.19 23.00 21.07
N GLU A 184 6.21 23.15 20.17
CA GLU A 184 4.92 22.46 20.31
C GLU A 184 5.04 20.96 20.00
N LYS A 185 4.18 20.17 20.63
CA LYS A 185 4.05 18.73 20.35
C LYS A 185 2.71 18.43 19.72
N ILE A 186 2.70 18.13 18.43
CA ILE A 186 1.50 17.68 17.72
C ILE A 186 1.59 16.18 17.51
N SER A 187 0.50 15.45 17.75
CA SER A 187 0.45 14.01 17.54
C SER A 187 -0.88 13.57 16.91
N CYS A 188 -0.81 12.62 16.00
CA CYS A 188 -1.97 11.87 15.54
C CYS A 188 -2.21 10.68 16.47
N VAL A 189 -3.46 10.49 16.90
CA VAL A 189 -3.89 9.44 17.82
C VAL A 189 -4.95 8.58 17.15
N VAL A 190 -4.66 7.30 17.01
CA VAL A 190 -5.53 6.33 16.35
C VAL A 190 -6.03 5.31 17.36
N GLU A 191 -7.35 5.17 17.45
CA GLU A 191 -8.02 4.14 18.24
C GLU A 191 -8.71 3.18 17.27
N HIS A 192 -8.40 1.89 17.43
CA HIS A 192 -8.93 0.82 16.59
C HIS A 192 -9.05 -0.46 17.41
N ILE A 193 -10.03 -1.32 17.12
CA ILE A 193 -10.32 -2.53 17.93
C ILE A 193 -9.17 -3.53 17.96
N SER A 194 -8.31 -3.54 16.93
CA SER A 194 -7.12 -4.39 16.89
C SER A 194 -6.04 -3.93 17.87
N LEU A 195 -6.08 -2.67 18.31
CA LEU A 195 -5.05 -2.06 19.13
C LEU A 195 -5.45 -2.13 20.61
N SER A 196 -4.58 -2.71 21.44
CA SER A 196 -4.80 -2.76 22.90
C SER A 196 -4.72 -1.38 23.58
N LYS A 197 -4.01 -0.43 22.95
CA LYS A 197 -3.85 0.96 23.39
C LYS A 197 -3.85 1.86 22.16
N PRO A 198 -4.22 3.15 22.30
CA PRO A 198 -4.18 4.07 21.17
C PRO A 198 -2.77 4.16 20.56
N LEU A 199 -2.70 4.14 19.23
CA LEU A 199 -1.46 4.35 18.48
C LEU A 199 -1.23 5.87 18.36
N VAL A 200 -0.16 6.35 19.00
CA VAL A 200 0.21 7.77 19.00
C VAL A 200 1.43 7.96 18.12
N THR A 201 1.30 8.80 17.09
CA THR A 201 2.39 9.16 16.18
C THR A 201 2.67 10.65 16.33
N ASP A 202 3.85 10.98 16.86
CA ASP A 202 4.29 12.35 17.08
C ASP A 202 4.80 12.98 15.78
N TRP A 203 4.38 14.22 15.50
CA TRP A 203 4.94 15.02 14.42
C TRP A 203 6.35 15.44 14.77
N ASN A 204 7.30 15.06 13.94
CA ASN A 204 8.66 15.56 14.03
C ASN A 204 8.89 16.59 12.91
N PRO A 205 9.00 17.89 13.23
CA PRO A 205 9.23 18.95 12.24
C PRO A 205 10.64 18.90 11.62
N SER A 206 11.44 17.87 11.92
CA SER A 206 12.69 17.60 11.23
C SER A 206 12.44 17.56 9.73
N MET A 207 13.12 18.44 8.99
CA MET A 207 13.02 18.54 7.52
C MET A 207 13.07 17.16 6.85
N PRO A 208 12.33 16.95 5.74
CA PRO A 208 12.33 15.69 5.02
C PRO A 208 13.76 15.23 4.76
N GLU A 209 13.99 13.92 4.87
CA GLU A 209 15.34 13.34 4.89
C GLU A 209 16.22 13.79 3.72
N SER A 210 15.60 14.02 2.55
CA SER A 210 16.24 14.56 1.36
C SER A 210 16.83 15.96 1.56
N GLU A 211 16.16 16.85 2.29
CA GLU A 211 16.66 18.19 2.55
C GLU A 211 17.71 18.21 3.66
N ARG A 212 17.57 17.35 4.69
CA ARG A 212 18.64 17.13 5.68
C ARG A 212 19.92 16.64 5.02
N ASN A 213 19.81 15.68 4.10
CA ASN A 213 20.96 15.13 3.39
C ASN A 213 21.61 16.18 2.47
N LYS A 214 20.81 17.00 1.79
CA LYS A 214 21.33 18.13 0.98
C LYS A 214 22.08 19.16 1.84
N VAL A 215 21.54 19.53 3.00
CA VAL A 215 22.19 20.49 3.92
C VAL A 215 23.47 19.89 4.52
N ALA A 216 23.46 18.62 4.92
CA ALA A 216 24.63 17.94 5.48
C ALA A 216 25.77 17.79 4.46
N ILE A 217 25.45 17.47 3.20
CA ILE A 217 26.42 17.40 2.10
C ILE A 217 26.99 18.79 1.81
N GLY A 218 26.14 19.82 1.74
CA GLY A 218 26.58 21.20 1.52
C GLY A 218 27.52 21.72 2.62
N ALA A 219 27.20 21.46 3.88
CA ALA A 219 28.04 21.85 5.01
C ALA A 219 29.40 21.13 5.00
N SER A 220 29.41 19.83 4.67
CA SER A 220 30.63 19.03 4.59
C SER A 220 31.57 19.50 3.47
N GLY A 221 31.02 19.81 2.30
CA GLY A 221 31.79 20.35 1.16
C GLY A 221 32.41 21.72 1.46
N LEU A 222 31.69 22.59 2.16
CA LEU A 222 32.17 23.93 2.51
C LEU A 222 33.34 23.86 3.52
N ILE A 223 33.27 22.97 4.51
CA ILE A 223 34.35 22.73 5.47
C ILE A 223 35.60 22.15 4.78
N LEU A 224 35.42 21.18 3.88
CA LEU A 224 36.53 20.60 3.10
C LEU A 224 37.19 21.66 2.18
N GLY A 225 36.39 22.51 1.54
CA GLY A 225 36.90 23.61 0.71
C GLY A 225 37.72 24.63 1.51
N LEU A 226 37.23 25.05 2.68
CA LEU A 226 37.94 25.99 3.55
C LEU A 226 39.26 25.41 4.10
N THR A 227 39.27 24.14 4.49
CA THR A 227 40.47 23.48 5.02
C THR A 227 41.56 23.33 3.94
N LEU A 228 41.19 22.91 2.73
CA LEU A 228 42.13 22.82 1.60
C LEU A 228 42.66 24.19 1.17
N SER A 229 41.80 25.22 1.16
CA SER A 229 42.20 26.58 0.83
C SER A 229 43.18 27.15 1.86
N LEU A 230 42.92 26.92 3.16
CA LEU A 230 43.82 27.34 4.24
C LEU A 230 45.17 26.62 4.17
N ALA A 231 45.15 25.29 3.94
CA ALA A 231 46.38 24.51 3.77
C ALA A 231 47.19 24.97 2.55
N GLY A 232 46.51 25.22 1.43
CA GLY A 232 47.12 25.78 0.22
C GLY A 232 47.74 27.16 0.45
N PHE A 233 47.04 28.04 1.17
CA PHE A 233 47.54 29.36 1.53
C PHE A 233 48.78 29.31 2.45
N ILE A 234 48.77 28.42 3.46
CA ILE A 234 49.93 28.20 4.34
C ILE A 234 51.12 27.65 3.54
N TYR A 235 50.90 26.70 2.64
CA TYR A 235 51.93 26.16 1.76
C TYR A 235 52.52 27.25 0.85
N TYR A 236 51.66 28.06 0.22
CA TYR A 236 52.08 29.17 -0.63
C TYR A 236 52.92 30.19 0.14
N LYS A 237 52.50 30.61 1.34
CA LYS A 237 53.28 31.52 2.17
C LYS A 237 54.61 30.92 2.65
N ARG A 238 54.66 29.62 2.96
CA ARG A 238 55.92 28.93 3.30
C ARG A 238 56.87 28.88 2.11
N LYS A 239 56.35 28.61 0.91
CA LYS A 239 57.15 28.61 -0.33
C LYS A 239 57.66 30.01 -0.68
N ALA A 240 56.83 31.04 -0.54
CA ALA A 240 57.24 32.43 -0.75
C ALA A 240 58.26 32.95 0.27
N ARG A 241 58.29 32.39 1.50
CA ARG A 241 59.35 32.65 2.50
C ARG A 241 60.63 31.84 2.30
N GLY A 242 60.64 30.87 1.37
CA GLY A 242 61.79 30.02 1.04
C GLY A 242 62.74 30.60 -0.01
N GLN A 243 62.51 31.83 -0.49
CA GLN A 243 63.44 32.59 -1.32
C GLN A 243 63.80 33.89 -0.60
N ASN A 244 64.65 33.77 0.42
CA ASN A 244 65.80 34.64 0.67
C ASN A 244 66.53 34.17 1.94
N THR A 245 67.85 33.98 1.81
CA THR A 245 68.90 33.73 2.81
C THR A 245 69.25 32.27 3.19
N PRO A 246 70.53 31.85 3.07
CA PRO A 246 70.97 30.47 3.30
C PRO A 246 71.39 30.19 4.76
N MET A 247 71.41 28.89 5.08
CA MET A 247 72.04 28.16 6.18
C MET A 247 72.77 29.00 7.26
N SER A 248 72.21 29.02 8.47
CA SER A 248 73.02 29.10 9.69
C SER A 248 72.36 28.33 10.83
N SER A 249 73.17 27.50 11.46
CA SER A 249 72.87 26.61 12.59
C SER A 249 72.63 27.39 13.88
N ASP A 250 71.50 27.20 14.55
CA ASP A 250 71.45 27.26 16.01
C ASP A 250 70.26 26.46 16.57
N GLY A 251 70.53 25.72 17.65
CA GLY A 251 69.57 24.88 18.32
C GLY A 251 68.88 25.62 19.45
N SER A 252 67.62 26.02 19.26
CA SER A 252 66.68 26.27 20.35
C SER A 252 65.28 26.56 19.77
N ASP A 253 64.37 25.58 19.80
CA ASP A 253 62.93 25.81 20.04
C ASP A 253 62.14 24.49 19.91
N ARG A 254 62.29 23.61 20.91
CA ARG A 254 61.47 22.40 21.07
C ARG A 254 60.31 22.59 22.06
N SER A 255 59.97 23.83 22.40
CA SER A 255 58.95 24.17 23.40
C SER A 255 57.71 24.88 22.83
N ARG A 256 57.76 25.42 21.60
CA ARG A 256 56.62 26.17 21.02
C ARG A 256 55.65 25.35 20.18
N ILE A 257 56.08 24.22 19.61
CA ILE A 257 55.24 23.34 18.76
C ILE A 257 54.26 22.50 19.60
N ARG A 258 54.43 22.42 20.93
CA ARG A 258 53.52 21.69 21.83
C ARG A 258 52.24 22.49 22.16
N GLY A 259 52.23 23.82 21.99
CA GLY A 259 51.05 24.65 22.24
C GLY A 259 50.00 24.55 21.13
N ASP A 260 50.43 24.60 19.87
CA ASP A 260 49.50 24.67 18.73
C ASP A 260 48.89 23.30 18.36
N LEU A 261 49.55 22.19 18.70
CA LEU A 261 48.98 20.84 18.49
C LEU A 261 47.89 20.49 19.50
N GLN A 262 47.87 21.15 20.66
CA GLN A 262 46.87 20.90 21.71
C GLN A 262 45.52 21.57 21.37
N GLN A 263 45.55 22.68 20.62
CA GLN A 263 44.35 23.42 20.24
C GLN A 263 43.61 22.81 19.02
N VAL A 264 44.33 22.07 18.16
CA VAL A 264 43.73 21.32 17.04
C VAL A 264 43.13 19.98 17.51
N HIS A 265 43.69 19.35 18.55
CA HIS A 265 43.15 18.10 19.10
C HIS A 265 41.80 18.34 19.80
N GLN A 266 41.63 19.46 20.52
CA GLN A 266 40.36 19.81 21.19
C GLN A 266 39.19 20.10 20.23
N SER A 267 39.45 20.45 18.96
CA SER A 267 38.40 20.63 17.96
C SER A 267 37.92 19.34 17.29
N LEU A 268 38.68 18.24 17.40
CA LEU A 268 38.32 16.93 16.84
C LEU A 268 37.53 16.05 17.82
N ASP A 269 37.59 16.33 19.13
CA ASP A 269 36.82 15.58 20.14
C ASP A 269 35.31 15.88 20.13
N LEU A 270 34.87 16.94 19.44
CA LEU A 270 33.43 17.27 19.30
C LEU A 270 32.71 16.53 18.15
N VAL A 271 33.45 15.82 17.30
CA VAL A 271 32.87 15.04 16.17
C VAL A 271 32.57 13.59 16.57
N HIS A 272 33.03 13.14 17.74
CA HIS A 272 32.85 11.76 18.22
C HIS A 272 31.55 11.49 19.01
N LEU A 273 30.60 12.44 19.07
CA LEU A 273 29.33 12.25 19.79
C LEU A 273 28.10 11.97 18.90
N LEU A 274 28.30 11.52 17.66
CA LEU A 274 27.23 10.86 16.90
C LEU A 274 27.43 9.34 16.98
N PRO A 275 26.45 8.57 17.50
CA PRO A 275 26.58 7.13 17.57
C PRO A 275 26.56 6.59 16.15
N LEU A 276 27.70 6.07 15.69
CA LEU A 276 27.75 5.20 14.53
C LEU A 276 26.95 3.94 14.85
N THR A 277 25.75 3.83 14.29
CA THR A 277 24.99 2.58 14.29
C THR A 277 25.81 1.51 13.53
N PRO A 278 25.98 0.30 14.08
CA PRO A 278 26.73 -0.75 13.42
C PRO A 278 25.97 -1.24 12.18
N VAL A 279 26.68 -1.24 11.05
CA VAL A 279 26.27 -1.90 9.82
C VAL A 279 26.09 -3.39 10.12
N TRP A 280 24.88 -3.88 9.93
CA TRP A 280 24.53 -5.30 10.10
C TRP A 280 25.25 -6.14 9.03
N CYS A 281 26.10 -7.05 9.50
CA CYS A 281 26.56 -8.20 8.71
C CYS A 281 25.38 -9.15 8.49
N PHE A 282 24.94 -9.32 7.23
CA PHE A 282 24.11 -10.46 6.86
C PHE A 282 24.99 -11.63 6.38
N ARG A 283 24.93 -12.74 7.12
CA ARG A 283 25.27 -14.07 6.61
C ARG A 283 24.23 -14.50 5.58
N PRO A 284 24.59 -15.30 4.55
CA PRO A 284 23.61 -15.95 3.72
C PRO A 284 23.00 -17.14 4.48
N VAL A 285 21.68 -17.12 4.66
CA VAL A 285 20.88 -18.28 5.06
C VAL A 285 20.13 -18.75 3.83
N GLN A 286 20.33 -20.03 3.49
CA GLN A 286 19.55 -20.75 2.49
C GLN A 286 18.08 -20.75 2.88
N SER A 287 17.21 -20.31 1.97
CA SER A 287 15.84 -20.79 1.90
C SER A 287 15.44 -20.88 0.44
N GLY A 288 15.11 -22.09 0.00
CA GLY A 288 14.33 -22.29 -1.21
C GLY A 288 12.87 -22.03 -0.91
N PHE A 289 12.09 -21.58 -1.89
CA PHE A 289 10.76 -22.12 -2.19
C PHE A 289 10.30 -21.59 -3.56
N ASN A 290 9.70 -22.52 -4.31
CA ASN A 290 9.06 -22.36 -5.61
C ASN A 290 7.69 -21.67 -5.49
N GLY A 291 7.23 -20.95 -6.52
CA GLY A 291 5.80 -20.75 -6.78
C GLY A 291 5.43 -19.47 -7.57
N PRO A 292 4.43 -19.49 -8.47
CA PRO A 292 4.43 -18.67 -9.68
C PRO A 292 3.60 -17.38 -9.62
N VAL A 293 3.93 -16.48 -10.54
CA VAL A 293 3.14 -15.32 -10.97
C VAL A 293 1.80 -15.80 -11.51
N SER A 294 0.69 -15.37 -10.92
CA SER A 294 -0.66 -15.59 -11.47
C SER A 294 -1.22 -14.28 -12.05
N ALA A 295 -1.40 -14.30 -13.37
CA ALA A 295 -2.38 -13.48 -14.06
C ALA A 295 -3.57 -14.36 -14.46
N PHE A 296 -4.73 -13.72 -14.55
CA PHE A 296 -6.02 -14.12 -15.14
C PHE A 296 -7.07 -14.85 -14.28
N ASN A 297 -8.21 -14.15 -14.20
CA ASN A 297 -9.54 -14.54 -13.74
C ASN A 297 -10.09 -15.76 -14.48
N ALA A 298 -10.53 -16.77 -13.72
CA ALA A 298 -11.68 -17.61 -14.02
C ALA A 298 -12.16 -18.23 -12.69
N HIS A 299 -13.40 -17.94 -12.27
CA HIS A 299 -14.00 -18.55 -11.09
C HIS A 299 -14.21 -20.06 -11.32
N LEU A 300 -13.44 -20.89 -10.64
CA LEU A 300 -13.71 -22.32 -10.46
C LEU A 300 -13.84 -22.58 -8.96
N PHE A 301 -14.99 -23.12 -8.54
CA PHE A 301 -15.23 -23.54 -7.16
C PHE A 301 -14.54 -24.89 -6.90
N PHE A 302 -13.65 -24.93 -5.92
CA PHE A 302 -13.05 -26.15 -5.39
C PHE A 302 -13.55 -26.41 -3.97
N SER A 303 -13.85 -27.67 -3.65
CA SER A 303 -14.12 -28.12 -2.29
C SER A 303 -12.91 -28.85 -1.72
N LEU A 304 -12.75 -28.75 -0.40
CA LEU A 304 -11.68 -29.39 0.35
C LEU A 304 -12.21 -30.67 1.02
N ASN A 305 -11.53 -31.79 0.79
CA ASN A 305 -11.76 -33.04 1.53
C ASN A 305 -11.21 -32.94 2.95
N GLN A 306 -11.67 -33.84 3.84
CA GLN A 306 -11.15 -33.94 5.22
C GLN A 306 -9.66 -34.36 5.28
N ASP A 307 -9.10 -34.89 4.18
CA ASP A 307 -7.68 -35.24 4.03
C ASP A 307 -6.82 -34.10 3.43
N GLY A 308 -7.41 -32.94 3.17
CA GLY A 308 -6.73 -31.76 2.63
C GLY A 308 -6.53 -31.76 1.10
N SER A 309 -7.10 -32.73 0.37
CA SER A 309 -7.10 -32.72 -1.09
C SER A 309 -8.23 -31.84 -1.66
N TRP A 310 -7.95 -31.15 -2.78
CA TRP A 310 -8.91 -30.31 -3.50
C TRP A 310 -9.57 -31.07 -4.65
N PHE A 311 -10.89 -30.92 -4.82
CA PHE A 311 -11.60 -31.41 -6.00
C PHE A 311 -12.56 -30.35 -6.56
N PRO A 312 -12.76 -30.31 -7.90
CA PRO A 312 -13.67 -29.37 -8.53
C PRO A 312 -15.12 -29.70 -8.20
N VAL A 313 -15.91 -28.68 -7.81
CA VAL A 313 -17.36 -28.81 -7.58
C VAL A 313 -18.08 -28.51 -8.89
N THR A 314 -18.67 -29.51 -9.52
CA THR A 314 -19.62 -29.31 -10.62
C THR A 314 -21.04 -29.29 -10.05
N GLU A 315 -21.75 -28.17 -10.17
CA GLU A 315 -23.20 -28.17 -9.92
C GLU A 315 -23.95 -28.95 -11.01
N PRO A 316 -25.03 -29.68 -10.67
CA PRO A 316 -25.83 -30.40 -11.64
C PRO A 316 -26.78 -29.45 -12.38
N GLY A 317 -26.47 -29.16 -13.65
CA GLY A 317 -27.45 -28.59 -14.59
C GLY A 317 -28.47 -29.64 -15.06
N PRO A 318 -29.66 -29.24 -15.54
CA PRO A 318 -30.76 -30.14 -15.85
C PRO A 318 -30.41 -31.04 -17.03
N GLY A 319 -30.71 -32.33 -16.90
CA GLY A 319 -30.24 -33.37 -17.81
C GLY A 319 -30.79 -33.30 -19.23
N LEU A 320 -29.92 -33.63 -20.19
CA LEU A 320 -30.25 -34.33 -21.44
C LEU A 320 -29.09 -35.29 -21.76
N GLY A 321 -29.41 -36.58 -21.92
CA GLY A 321 -28.42 -37.66 -22.06
C GLY A 321 -27.88 -37.89 -23.47
N SER A 322 -26.71 -38.52 -23.54
CA SER A 322 -26.34 -39.64 -24.44
C SER A 322 -24.85 -40.00 -24.23
N GLY A 323 -24.52 -41.30 -24.35
CA GLY A 323 -23.26 -41.91 -23.90
C GLY A 323 -22.02 -41.77 -24.82
N PRO A 324 -21.01 -42.67 -24.74
CA PRO A 324 -19.65 -42.28 -24.33
C PRO A 324 -18.55 -42.53 -25.39
N ALA A 325 -17.46 -41.76 -25.35
CA ALA A 325 -16.13 -42.21 -25.79
C ALA A 325 -15.00 -41.22 -25.42
N ALA A 326 -13.84 -41.78 -25.04
CA ALA A 326 -12.45 -41.33 -25.20
C ALA A 326 -11.67 -41.33 -23.88
N ARG A 327 -10.95 -42.41 -23.56
CA ARG A 327 -9.55 -42.73 -23.93
C ARG A 327 -8.49 -41.82 -23.30
N GLN A 328 -7.85 -42.43 -22.31
CA GLN A 328 -6.54 -42.19 -21.72
C GLN A 328 -5.43 -42.14 -22.78
N MET A 329 -4.50 -41.18 -22.67
CA MET A 329 -3.19 -41.25 -23.31
C MET A 329 -2.08 -40.82 -22.34
N GLU A 330 -1.10 -41.71 -22.23
CA GLU A 330 0.18 -41.59 -21.54
C GLU A 330 1.16 -40.68 -22.30
N GLY A 331 2.20 -40.24 -21.59
CA GLY A 331 3.19 -39.27 -22.06
C GLY A 331 4.33 -39.81 -22.93
N LYS A 332 5.16 -38.86 -23.39
CA LYS A 332 6.63 -38.89 -23.54
C LYS A 332 7.09 -37.73 -24.42
N ALA A 333 7.95 -36.88 -23.89
CA ALA A 333 8.90 -36.05 -24.65
C ALA A 333 10.24 -36.21 -23.90
N GLY A 334 11.37 -36.57 -24.49
CA GLY A 334 11.84 -36.27 -25.84
C GLY A 334 13.08 -35.41 -25.66
N LEU A 335 14.21 -36.05 -25.37
CA LEU A 335 15.55 -35.45 -25.25
C LEU A 335 16.16 -35.43 -26.65
N ASP A 336 16.62 -34.26 -27.14
CA ASP A 336 17.86 -34.17 -27.93
C ASP A 336 18.33 -32.72 -28.16
N GLN A 337 19.59 -32.52 -27.74
CA GLN A 337 20.70 -31.66 -28.19
C GLN A 337 20.46 -30.38 -29.02
N MET A 338 21.10 -29.27 -28.56
CA MET A 338 21.97 -28.47 -29.44
C MET A 338 23.08 -27.76 -28.65
N TRP A 339 24.33 -28.02 -29.04
CA TRP A 339 25.57 -27.35 -28.60
C TRP A 339 25.84 -26.09 -29.41
N MET A 340 26.38 -25.03 -28.78
CA MET A 340 27.35 -24.01 -29.24
C MET A 340 27.35 -22.89 -28.16
N GLY A 341 28.41 -22.27 -27.66
CA GLY A 341 29.85 -22.28 -27.84
C GLY A 341 30.37 -21.16 -26.92
N ALA A 342 31.44 -21.42 -26.17
CA ALA A 342 32.01 -20.47 -25.21
C ALA A 342 32.88 -19.44 -25.93
N GLY A 343 32.63 -18.15 -25.69
CA GLY A 343 33.49 -17.05 -26.13
C GLY A 343 32.76 -15.71 -26.02
N SER A 344 33.40 -14.74 -25.35
CA SER A 344 32.99 -13.32 -25.22
C SER A 344 32.26 -12.92 -23.91
N VAL A 345 32.95 -13.00 -22.77
CA VAL A 345 32.63 -12.17 -21.58
C VAL A 345 33.92 -11.57 -21.02
N GLN A 346 34.66 -10.83 -21.85
CA GLN A 346 35.84 -10.09 -21.37
C GLN A 346 36.07 -8.74 -22.07
N VAL A 347 35.03 -8.19 -22.72
CA VAL A 347 35.08 -6.86 -23.37
C VAL A 347 33.98 -5.91 -22.89
N LEU A 348 32.95 -6.39 -22.18
CA LEU A 348 31.85 -5.54 -21.67
C LEU A 348 32.07 -4.96 -20.26
N LEU A 349 33.22 -5.20 -19.64
CA LEU A 349 33.58 -4.63 -18.33
C LEU A 349 34.54 -3.43 -18.42
N LEU A 350 34.96 -3.04 -19.64
CA LEU A 350 35.85 -1.88 -19.85
C LEU A 350 35.13 -0.62 -20.36
N GLU A 351 33.87 -0.69 -20.79
CA GLU A 351 33.10 0.50 -21.21
C GLU A 351 32.28 1.15 -20.08
N GLN A 352 32.03 0.47 -18.97
CA GLN A 352 31.28 1.05 -17.83
C GLN A 352 32.15 1.76 -16.78
N LEU A 353 33.48 1.69 -16.91
CA LEU A 353 34.41 2.36 -15.99
C LEU A 353 34.87 3.75 -16.48
N LEU A 354 34.56 4.16 -17.73
CA LEU A 354 34.88 5.50 -18.23
C LEU A 354 33.78 6.54 -17.99
N GLU A 355 32.52 6.14 -17.81
CA GLU A 355 31.40 7.07 -17.54
C GLU A 355 31.37 7.58 -16.09
N LEU A 356 32.02 6.89 -15.14
CA LEU A 356 32.08 7.32 -13.74
C LEU A 356 33.14 8.39 -13.44
N VAL A 357 34.02 8.71 -14.39
CA VAL A 357 35.06 9.74 -14.22
C VAL A 357 34.63 11.11 -14.77
N GLN A 358 33.52 11.20 -15.52
CA GLN A 358 33.07 12.46 -16.13
C GLN A 358 31.99 13.25 -15.37
N ILE A 359 31.45 12.73 -14.26
CA ILE A 359 30.45 13.45 -13.45
C ILE A 359 31.09 14.35 -12.36
N TYR A 360 32.43 14.32 -12.19
CA TYR A 360 33.14 15.10 -11.15
C TYR A 360 33.84 16.38 -11.63
N LEU A 361 33.52 16.92 -12.81
CA LEU A 361 34.03 18.22 -13.28
C LEU A 361 32.93 19.09 -13.93
N CYS A 362 32.06 19.65 -13.10
CA CYS A 362 31.53 21.04 -13.18
C CYS A 362 30.78 21.39 -11.89
#